data_AF-A0A3B9ZQ23-F1
#
_entry.id   AF-A0A3B9ZQ23-F1
#
_cell.length_a   1.000
_cell.length_b   1.000
_cell.length_c   1.000
_cell.angle_alpha   90.00
_cell.angle_beta   90.00
_cell.angle_gamma   90.00
#
_symmetry.space_group_name_H-M   'P 1'
#
loop_
_entity.id
_entity.type
_entity.pdbx_description
1 polymer ?
#
loop_
_entity_poly.entity_id
_entity_poly.type
_entity_poly.pdbx_seq_one_letter_code
_entity_poly.pdbx_strand_id
1 'polypeptide(L)'
;MSKIENINLHNFSNKEHYRFMTDFSELVMTYPASKLGMDVLYGIFQNTLMAEDLALRVEEGSAVAKTLEHLGHLRDKTWNAINMRVKATLLSPLEEEAQSADIIDRKIHQYGDVCSMTYSEESSALTKLIKDLLQSVNEVHIDRIGFPIWVMELKRLNEQFKTIYNSRKSEFAGRESDDVKAARTLIDPVYHQS
;
A
#
# COMPACT_ATOMS: atom_id res chain seq x y z
N MET A 1 -4.69 -30.81 -27.82
CA MET A 1 -5.79 -30.41 -26.91
C MET A 1 -6.62 -29.36 -27.64
N SER A 2 -7.94 -29.46 -27.61
CA SER A 2 -8.82 -28.50 -28.30
C SER A 2 -8.83 -27.17 -27.53
N LYS A 3 -8.18 -26.17 -28.13
CA LYS A 3 -8.29 -24.74 -27.81
C LYS A 3 -9.74 -24.34 -27.55
N ILE A 4 -9.99 -23.47 -26.58
CA ILE A 4 -11.28 -22.77 -26.50
C ILE A 4 -11.33 -21.81 -27.69
N GLU A 5 -12.11 -22.14 -28.72
CA GLU A 5 -12.27 -21.29 -29.89
C GLU A 5 -12.82 -19.92 -29.48
N ASN A 6 -12.20 -18.85 -29.97
CA ASN A 6 -12.59 -17.44 -29.79
C ASN A 6 -12.39 -16.78 -28.41
N ILE A 7 -11.39 -17.17 -27.62
CA ILE A 7 -10.92 -16.31 -26.50
C ILE A 7 -10.07 -15.15 -27.02
N ASN A 8 -10.46 -13.92 -26.70
CA ASN A 8 -9.69 -12.70 -26.96
C ASN A 8 -8.89 -12.29 -25.71
N LEU A 9 -7.61 -12.68 -25.66
CA LEU A 9 -6.69 -12.40 -24.55
C LEU A 9 -6.40 -10.90 -24.34
N HIS A 10 -6.58 -10.08 -25.38
CA HIS A 10 -6.35 -8.63 -25.29
C HIS A 10 -7.33 -7.95 -24.34
N ASN A 11 -8.53 -8.49 -24.18
CA ASN A 11 -9.55 -7.91 -23.31
C ASN A 11 -9.35 -8.27 -21.83
N PHE A 12 -8.40 -9.15 -21.51
CA PHE A 12 -8.14 -9.56 -20.14
C PHE A 12 -7.30 -8.50 -19.43
N SER A 13 -7.69 -8.15 -18.20
CA SER A 13 -6.77 -7.45 -17.29
C SER A 13 -5.52 -8.30 -17.05
N ASN A 14 -4.41 -7.69 -16.63
CA ASN A 14 -3.15 -8.42 -16.39
C ASN A 14 -3.36 -9.59 -15.41
N LYS A 15 -4.24 -9.45 -14.40
CA LYS A 15 -4.54 -10.51 -13.42
C LYS A 15 -5.38 -11.64 -14.00
N GLU A 16 -6.39 -11.32 -14.81
CA GLU A 16 -7.21 -12.33 -15.50
C GLU A 16 -6.38 -13.10 -16.53
N HIS A 17 -5.47 -12.41 -17.20
CA HIS A 17 -4.53 -13.00 -18.15
C HIS A 17 -3.61 -14.01 -17.46
N TYR A 18 -2.90 -13.58 -16.42
CA TYR A 18 -2.01 -14.45 -15.67
C TYR A 18 -2.73 -15.64 -15.01
N ARG A 19 -3.94 -15.41 -14.46
CA ARG A 19 -4.80 -16.48 -13.92
C ARG A 19 -5.11 -17.52 -15.00
N PHE A 20 -5.57 -17.07 -16.16
CA PHE A 20 -5.89 -17.95 -17.28
C PHE A 20 -4.69 -18.75 -17.76
N MET A 21 -3.51 -18.11 -17.89
CA MET A 21 -2.28 -18.79 -18.29
C MET A 21 -1.78 -19.79 -17.24
N THR A 22 -2.00 -19.50 -15.95
CA THR A 22 -1.73 -20.43 -14.84
C THR A 22 -2.64 -21.64 -14.90
N ASP A 23 -3.95 -21.43 -15.04
CA ASP A 23 -4.96 -22.50 -15.14
C ASP A 23 -4.67 -23.39 -16.37
N PHE A 24 -4.22 -22.81 -17.48
CA PHE A 24 -3.76 -23.56 -18.67
C PHE A 24 -2.51 -24.40 -18.37
N SER A 25 -1.51 -23.83 -17.67
CA SER A 25 -0.30 -24.55 -17.27
C SER A 25 -0.61 -25.77 -16.40
N GLU A 26 -1.51 -25.62 -15.43
CA GLU A 26 -1.95 -26.69 -14.52
C GLU A 26 -2.73 -27.79 -15.27
N LEU A 27 -3.54 -27.40 -16.25
CA LEU A 27 -4.26 -28.35 -17.11
C LEU A 27 -3.29 -29.17 -17.96
N VAL A 28 -2.26 -28.54 -18.54
CA VAL A 28 -1.22 -29.24 -19.32
C VAL A 28 -0.44 -30.24 -18.47
N MET A 29 -0.18 -29.92 -17.19
CA MET A 29 0.46 -30.86 -16.25
C MET A 29 -0.40 -32.09 -15.93
N THR A 30 -1.73 -31.96 -16.00
CA THR A 30 -2.68 -33.03 -15.71
C THR A 30 -2.77 -34.08 -16.84
N TYR A 31 -2.36 -33.73 -18.06
CA TYR A 31 -2.30 -34.62 -19.23
C TYR A 31 -0.86 -34.70 -19.74
N PRO A 32 -0.09 -35.79 -19.47
CA PRO A 32 1.36 -35.79 -19.62
C PRO A 32 1.82 -35.34 -21.02
N ALA A 33 2.48 -34.17 -21.06
CA ALA A 33 3.02 -33.52 -22.25
C ALA A 33 4.01 -34.40 -23.05
N SER A 34 4.57 -35.43 -22.41
CA SER A 34 5.46 -36.43 -23.01
C SER A 34 4.82 -37.28 -24.12
N LYS A 35 3.49 -37.19 -24.32
CA LYS A 35 2.80 -37.79 -25.48
C LYS A 35 2.60 -36.84 -26.66
N LEU A 36 2.92 -35.56 -26.55
CA LEU A 36 2.61 -34.52 -27.55
C LEU A 36 3.84 -33.88 -28.21
N GLY A 37 5.07 -34.17 -27.75
CA GLY A 37 6.30 -33.63 -28.36
C GLY A 37 6.51 -32.13 -28.14
N MET A 38 5.92 -31.56 -27.09
CA MET A 38 5.88 -30.11 -26.84
C MET A 38 6.82 -29.64 -25.73
N ASP A 39 7.78 -30.47 -25.29
CA ASP A 39 8.63 -30.18 -24.13
C ASP A 39 9.39 -28.85 -24.25
N VAL A 40 9.86 -28.51 -25.46
CA VAL A 40 10.56 -27.25 -25.73
C VAL A 40 9.62 -26.04 -25.65
N LEU A 41 8.43 -26.14 -26.26
CA LEU A 41 7.43 -25.07 -26.25
C LEU A 41 6.87 -24.86 -24.84
N TYR A 42 6.64 -25.94 -24.09
CA TYR A 42 6.18 -25.87 -22.71
C TYR A 42 7.22 -25.27 -21.77
N GLY A 43 8.50 -25.60 -21.94
CA GLY A 43 9.58 -24.95 -21.19
C GLY A 43 9.68 -23.44 -21.46
N ILE A 44 9.50 -23.01 -22.71
CA ILE A 44 9.41 -21.59 -23.06
C ILE A 44 8.19 -20.95 -22.40
N PHE A 45 7.02 -21.61 -22.49
CA PHE A 45 5.78 -21.14 -21.88
C PHE A 45 5.93 -20.91 -20.37
N GLN A 46 6.51 -21.87 -19.64
CA GLN A 46 6.76 -21.76 -18.20
C GLN A 46 7.66 -20.58 -17.85
N ASN A 47 8.76 -20.38 -18.60
CA ASN A 47 9.66 -19.26 -18.39
C ASN A 47 8.96 -17.91 -18.64
N THR A 48 8.13 -17.82 -19.68
CA THR A 48 7.37 -16.60 -19.97
C THR A 48 6.26 -16.35 -18.95
N LEU A 49 5.63 -17.40 -18.41
CA LEU A 49 4.64 -17.29 -17.34
C LEU A 49 5.28 -16.79 -16.03
N MET A 50 6.48 -17.27 -15.70
CA MET A 50 7.25 -16.77 -14.57
C MET A 50 7.66 -15.30 -14.75
N ALA A 51 8.03 -14.89 -15.97
CA ALA A 51 8.33 -13.48 -16.26
C ALA A 51 7.09 -12.59 -16.11
N GLU A 52 5.91 -13.07 -16.52
CA GLU A 52 4.64 -12.36 -16.31
C GLU A 52 4.28 -12.21 -14.82
N ASP A 53 4.42 -13.26 -14.03
CA ASP A 53 4.24 -13.22 -12.56
C ASP A 53 5.15 -12.19 -11.92
N LEU A 54 6.44 -12.22 -12.26
CA LEU A 54 7.45 -11.32 -11.70
C LEU A 54 7.08 -9.87 -11.96
N ALA A 55 6.67 -9.59 -13.20
CA ALA A 55 6.31 -8.27 -13.60
C ALA A 55 5.00 -7.79 -12.95
N LEU A 56 4.00 -8.66 -12.80
CA LEU A 56 2.74 -8.33 -12.13
C LEU A 56 2.99 -7.85 -10.70
N ARG A 57 3.90 -8.52 -9.99
CA ARG A 57 4.33 -8.12 -8.65
C ARG A 57 5.05 -6.77 -8.64
N VAL A 58 5.76 -6.40 -9.71
CA VAL A 58 6.37 -5.06 -9.87
C VAL A 58 5.28 -4.00 -10.00
N GLU A 59 4.29 -4.22 -10.86
CA GLU A 59 3.14 -3.32 -11.05
C GLU A 59 2.38 -3.10 -9.73
N GLU A 60 2.05 -4.19 -9.02
CA GLU A 60 1.42 -4.14 -7.70
C GLU A 60 2.28 -3.38 -6.69
N GLY A 61 3.59 -3.65 -6.67
CA GLY A 61 4.54 -2.94 -5.83
C GLY A 61 4.59 -1.43 -6.07
N SER A 62 4.47 -1.01 -7.33
CA SER A 62 4.41 0.40 -7.74
C SER A 62 3.09 1.05 -7.28
N ALA A 63 1.96 0.37 -7.45
CA ALA A 63 0.66 0.84 -6.97
C ALA A 63 0.63 0.98 -5.44
N VAL A 64 1.21 0.02 -4.70
CA VAL A 64 1.36 0.09 -3.25
C VAL A 64 2.27 1.24 -2.83
N ALA A 65 3.37 1.48 -3.56
CA ALA A 65 4.26 2.62 -3.29
C ALA A 65 3.54 3.97 -3.40
N LYS A 66 2.78 4.18 -4.49
CA LYS A 66 1.95 5.39 -4.68
C LYS A 66 0.90 5.56 -3.58
N THR A 67 0.29 4.45 -3.15
CA THR A 67 -0.70 4.46 -2.06
C THR A 67 -0.05 4.87 -0.74
N LEU A 68 1.15 4.35 -0.43
CA LEU A 68 1.90 4.71 0.77
C LEU A 68 2.32 6.18 0.75
N GLU A 69 2.80 6.68 -0.38
CA GLU A 69 3.15 8.10 -0.56
C GLU A 69 1.94 9.00 -0.31
N HIS A 70 0.79 8.69 -0.92
CA HIS A 70 -0.45 9.43 -0.73
C HIS A 70 -0.91 9.42 0.74
N LEU A 71 -0.90 8.25 1.40
CA LEU A 71 -1.26 8.15 2.81
C LEU A 71 -0.27 8.90 3.71
N GLY A 72 1.03 8.85 3.39
CA GLY A 72 2.05 9.65 4.08
C GLY A 72 1.72 11.14 4.02
N HIS A 73 1.47 11.67 2.82
CA HIS A 73 1.05 13.07 2.66
C HIS A 73 -0.23 13.43 3.42
N LEU A 74 -1.22 12.54 3.46
CA LEU A 74 -2.44 12.77 4.24
C LEU A 74 -2.16 12.81 5.75
N ARG A 75 -1.28 11.94 6.27
CA ARG A 75 -0.86 11.97 7.68
C ARG A 75 -0.16 13.28 8.00
N ASP A 76 0.83 13.66 7.19
CA ASP A 76 1.60 14.90 7.36
C ASP A 76 0.68 16.11 7.34
N LYS A 77 -0.24 16.16 6.37
CA LYS A 77 -1.23 17.24 6.26
C LYS A 77 -2.13 17.31 7.49
N THR A 78 -2.64 16.17 7.95
CA THR A 78 -3.54 16.10 9.11
C THR A 78 -2.82 16.49 10.39
N TRP A 79 -1.59 16.00 10.58
CA TRP A 79 -0.75 16.38 11.69
C TRP A 79 -0.46 17.88 11.71
N ASN A 80 -0.03 18.44 10.57
CA ASN A 80 0.24 19.86 10.46
C ASN A 80 -0.99 20.70 10.75
N ALA A 81 -2.18 20.28 10.29
CA ALA A 81 -3.43 20.97 10.62
C ALA A 81 -3.71 20.99 12.13
N ILE A 82 -3.52 19.87 12.83
CA ILE A 82 -3.65 19.79 14.29
C ILE A 82 -2.66 20.74 14.97
N ASN A 83 -1.38 20.65 14.60
CA ASN A 83 -0.31 21.47 15.19
C ASN A 83 -0.59 22.97 14.96
N MET A 84 -0.96 23.37 13.75
CA MET A 84 -1.31 24.75 13.42
C MET A 84 -2.52 25.24 14.21
N ARG A 85 -3.53 24.38 14.43
CA ARG A 85 -4.70 24.76 15.21
C ARG A 85 -4.36 24.99 16.67
N VAL A 86 -3.55 24.11 17.28
CA VAL A 86 -3.04 24.31 18.64
C VAL A 86 -2.28 25.63 18.73
N LYS A 87 -1.36 25.89 17.80
CA LYS A 87 -0.59 27.14 17.76
C LYS A 87 -1.46 28.39 17.59
N ALA A 88 -2.51 28.31 16.77
CA ALA A 88 -3.46 29.41 16.62
C ALA A 88 -4.24 29.67 17.91
N THR A 89 -4.65 28.61 18.61
CA THR A 89 -5.42 28.71 19.86
C THR A 89 -4.59 29.24 21.04
N LEU A 90 -3.26 29.16 21.00
CA LEU A 90 -2.39 29.88 21.96
C LEU A 90 -2.62 31.40 21.94
N LEU A 91 -3.07 31.94 20.81
CA LEU A 91 -3.37 33.37 20.64
C LEU A 91 -4.85 33.69 20.88
N SER A 92 -5.63 32.74 21.41
CA SER A 92 -7.05 32.95 21.66
C SER A 92 -7.26 34.09 22.66
N PRO A 93 -8.27 34.96 22.45
CA PRO A 93 -8.67 35.96 23.44
C PRO A 93 -9.36 35.34 24.67
N LEU A 94 -9.69 34.04 24.61
CA LEU A 94 -10.30 33.29 25.70
C LEU A 94 -9.22 32.55 26.49
N GLU A 95 -9.00 32.98 27.74
CA GLU A 95 -7.96 32.44 28.63
C GLU A 95 -8.02 30.91 28.76
N GLU A 96 -9.23 30.34 28.89
CA GLU A 96 -9.41 28.89 29.01
C GLU A 96 -8.97 28.10 27.76
N GLU A 97 -9.11 28.70 26.57
CA GLU A 97 -8.67 28.11 25.31
C GLU A 97 -7.15 28.18 25.19
N ALA A 98 -6.55 29.35 25.51
CA ALA A 98 -5.10 29.54 25.49
C ALA A 98 -4.40 28.59 26.47
N GLN A 99 -4.92 28.43 27.69
CA GLN A 99 -4.39 27.49 28.68
C GLN A 99 -4.49 26.03 28.22
N SER A 100 -5.62 25.65 27.60
CA SER A 100 -5.79 24.31 27.04
C SER A 100 -4.80 24.05 25.90
N ALA A 101 -4.61 25.04 25.02
CA ALA A 101 -3.63 24.97 23.94
C ALA A 101 -2.21 24.84 24.48
N ASP A 102 -1.81 25.59 25.50
CA ASP A 102 -0.49 25.50 26.14
C ASP A 102 -0.21 24.11 26.74
N ILE A 103 -1.22 23.48 27.35
CA ILE A 103 -1.11 22.08 27.84
C ILE A 103 -0.87 21.10 26.70
N ILE A 104 -1.65 21.20 25.62
CA ILE A 104 -1.53 20.30 24.46
C ILE A 104 -0.24 20.56 23.67
N ASP A 105 0.13 21.83 23.49
CA ASP A 105 1.32 22.24 22.76
C ASP A 105 2.59 21.66 23.40
N ARG A 106 2.70 21.71 24.74
CA ARG A 106 3.79 21.06 25.47
C ARG A 106 3.86 19.56 25.23
N LYS A 107 2.72 18.88 25.10
CA LYS A 107 2.68 17.44 24.80
C LYS A 107 3.13 17.17 23.36
N ILE A 108 2.63 17.94 22.41
CA ILE A 108 3.02 17.86 21.00
C ILE A 108 4.53 18.06 20.83
N HIS A 109 5.11 19.06 21.50
CA HIS A 109 6.54 19.37 21.41
C HIS A 109 7.45 18.22 21.87
N GLN A 110 6.99 17.32 22.76
CA GLN A 110 7.77 16.15 23.20
C GLN A 110 8.04 15.15 22.05
N TYR A 111 7.24 15.20 20.99
CA TYR A 111 7.38 14.32 19.84
C TYR A 111 8.22 14.90 18.70
N GLY A 112 8.57 16.19 18.77
CA GLY A 112 9.36 16.88 17.75
C GLY A 112 8.68 16.97 16.39
N ASP A 113 9.47 17.09 15.33
CA ASP A 113 8.97 17.12 13.96
C ASP A 113 8.79 15.71 13.40
N VAL A 114 7.59 15.16 13.63
CA VAL A 114 7.24 13.79 13.18
C VAL A 114 7.25 13.63 11.66
N CYS A 115 7.02 14.69 10.87
CA CYS A 115 7.00 14.63 9.40
C CYS A 115 8.40 14.47 8.79
N SER A 116 9.45 14.79 9.54
CA SER A 116 10.84 14.62 9.11
C SER A 116 11.38 13.21 9.33
N MET A 117 10.63 12.36 10.04
CA MET A 117 11.06 11.03 10.46
C MET A 117 10.94 10.00 9.34
N THR A 118 11.61 8.85 9.49
CA THR A 118 11.34 7.71 8.61
C THR A 118 9.93 7.18 8.82
N TYR A 119 9.34 6.50 7.83
CA TYR A 119 7.99 5.94 7.94
C TYR A 119 7.74 5.07 9.19
N SER A 120 8.76 4.34 9.64
CA SER A 120 8.65 3.49 10.84
C SER A 120 8.65 4.31 12.14
N GLU A 121 9.50 5.35 12.19
CA GLU A 121 9.62 6.26 13.32
C GLU A 121 8.39 7.16 13.41
N GLU A 122 7.96 7.79 12.31
CA GLU A 122 6.75 8.60 12.24
C GLU A 122 5.54 7.78 12.70
N SER A 123 5.33 6.57 12.16
CA SER A 123 4.21 5.73 12.59
C SER A 123 4.24 5.39 14.09
N SER A 124 5.43 5.21 14.66
CA SER A 124 5.61 4.93 16.08
C SER A 124 5.37 6.17 16.93
N ALA A 125 5.89 7.32 16.51
CA ALA A 125 5.70 8.61 17.16
C ALA A 125 4.22 9.01 17.15
N LEU A 126 3.56 8.95 15.98
CA LEU A 126 2.13 9.23 15.83
C LEU A 126 1.28 8.27 16.68
N THR A 127 1.62 6.98 16.75
CA THR A 127 0.88 6.01 17.60
C THR A 127 0.92 6.45 19.07
N LYS A 128 2.10 6.82 19.57
CA LYS A 128 2.30 7.24 20.97
C LYS A 128 1.63 8.59 21.25
N LEU A 129 1.83 9.57 20.37
CA LEU A 129 1.22 10.89 20.46
C LEU A 129 -0.31 10.78 20.49
N ILE A 130 -0.91 10.05 19.55
CA ILE A 130 -2.37 9.86 19.51
C ILE A 130 -2.86 9.23 20.82
N LYS A 131 -2.14 8.22 21.33
CA LYS A 131 -2.48 7.58 22.61
C LYS A 131 -2.44 8.58 23.75
N ASP A 132 -1.44 9.46 23.79
CA ASP A 132 -1.32 10.48 24.82
C ASP A 132 -2.40 11.56 24.70
N LEU A 133 -2.70 12.01 23.48
CA LEU A 133 -3.78 12.96 23.23
C LEU A 133 -5.14 12.38 23.66
N LEU A 134 -5.41 11.11 23.39
CA LEU A 134 -6.67 10.46 23.74
C LEU A 134 -6.77 10.00 25.21
N GLN A 135 -5.82 10.39 26.08
CA GLN A 135 -5.98 10.18 27.52
C GLN A 135 -7.13 11.04 28.06
N SER A 136 -7.92 10.51 28.99
CA SER A 136 -9.09 11.20 29.58
C SER A 136 -8.75 12.57 30.17
N VAL A 137 -7.53 12.74 30.70
CA VAL A 137 -7.04 14.02 31.22
C VAL A 137 -6.98 15.14 30.16
N ASN A 138 -6.93 14.79 28.87
CA ASN A 138 -6.82 15.74 27.77
C ASN A 138 -8.13 15.98 27.03
N GLU A 139 -9.18 15.18 27.30
CA GLU A 139 -10.45 15.24 26.58
C GLU A 139 -11.06 16.65 26.58
N VAL A 140 -11.15 17.25 27.77
CA VAL A 140 -11.66 18.63 27.94
C VAL A 140 -10.83 19.65 27.16
N HIS A 141 -9.52 19.47 27.07
CA HIS A 141 -8.63 20.40 26.36
C HIS A 141 -8.76 20.24 24.85
N ILE A 142 -8.85 19.01 24.36
CA ILE A 142 -9.00 18.71 22.93
C ILE A 142 -10.36 19.19 22.41
N ASP A 143 -11.42 18.99 23.18
CA ASP A 143 -12.75 19.48 22.84
C ASP A 143 -12.79 21.01 22.82
N ARG A 144 -12.11 21.65 23.78
CA ARG A 144 -12.02 23.11 23.85
C ARG A 144 -11.25 23.73 22.68
N ILE A 145 -10.17 23.09 22.21
CA ILE A 145 -9.45 23.54 21.01
C ILE A 145 -10.21 23.14 19.72
N GLY A 146 -11.05 22.10 19.80
CA GLY A 146 -12.03 21.73 18.78
C GLY A 146 -11.54 20.78 17.70
N PHE A 147 -10.51 19.95 17.96
CA PHE A 147 -9.98 19.00 16.97
C PHE A 147 -10.17 17.49 17.25
N PRO A 148 -11.13 17.01 18.08
CA PRO A 148 -11.23 15.57 18.40
C PRO A 148 -11.38 14.70 17.14
N ILE A 149 -12.14 15.16 16.15
CA ILE A 149 -12.33 14.46 14.86
C ILE A 149 -11.01 14.33 14.09
N TRP A 150 -10.12 15.33 14.16
CA TRP A 150 -8.85 15.30 13.45
C TRP A 150 -7.87 14.31 14.07
N VAL A 151 -7.88 14.17 15.41
CA VAL A 151 -7.07 13.14 16.09
C VAL A 151 -7.54 11.74 15.71
N MET A 152 -8.86 11.53 15.60
CA MET A 152 -9.42 10.26 15.12
C MET A 152 -9.07 9.98 13.66
N GLU A 153 -9.08 10.99 12.79
CA GLU A 153 -8.66 10.83 11.40
C GLU A 153 -7.17 10.54 11.29
N LEU A 154 -6.32 11.21 12.07
CA LEU A 154 -4.89 10.92 12.14
C LEU A 154 -4.63 9.48 12.60
N LYS A 155 -5.40 8.99 13.58
CA LYS A 155 -5.36 7.59 14.04
C LYS A 155 -5.68 6.64 12.89
N ARG A 156 -6.80 6.89 12.20
CA ARG A 156 -7.26 6.07 11.08
C ARG A 156 -6.22 6.01 9.96
N LEU A 157 -5.67 7.16 9.56
CA LEU A 157 -4.63 7.25 8.53
C LEU A 157 -3.35 6.52 8.94
N ASN A 158 -2.90 6.67 10.18
CA ASN A 158 -1.70 5.99 10.65
C ASN A 158 -1.88 4.47 10.73
N GLU A 159 -3.05 3.97 11.15
CA GLU A 159 -3.38 2.54 11.16
C GLU A 159 -3.46 1.95 9.74
N GLN A 160 -4.07 2.67 8.81
CA GLN A 160 -4.14 2.28 7.40
C GLN A 160 -2.73 2.20 6.79
N PHE A 161 -1.90 3.22 7.02
CA PHE A 161 -0.52 3.23 6.54
C PHE A 161 0.28 2.04 7.08
N LYS A 162 0.23 1.80 8.40
CA LYS A 162 0.97 0.68 9.04
C LYS A 162 0.60 -0.67 8.45
N THR A 163 -0.69 -0.88 8.20
CA THR A 163 -1.19 -2.13 7.58
C THR A 163 -0.55 -2.37 6.22
N ILE A 164 -0.60 -1.37 5.33
CA ILE A 164 -0.06 -1.48 3.96
C ILE A 164 1.47 -1.59 3.99
N TYR A 165 2.14 -0.79 4.83
CA TYR A 165 3.60 -0.78 4.92
C TYR A 165 4.17 -2.11 5.43
N ASN A 166 3.50 -2.72 6.41
CA ASN A 166 3.90 -4.03 6.93
C ASN A 166 3.62 -5.16 5.93
N SER A 167 2.48 -5.11 5.22
CA SER A 167 2.18 -6.06 4.14
C SER A 167 3.26 -6.03 3.06
N ARG A 168 3.64 -4.83 2.63
CA ARG A 168 4.71 -4.62 1.64
C ARG A 168 6.06 -5.19 2.12
N LYS A 169 6.44 -4.95 3.38
CA LYS A 169 7.70 -5.50 3.94
C LYS A 169 7.75 -7.02 3.92
N SER A 170 6.62 -7.69 4.15
CA SER A 170 6.54 -9.16 4.09
C SER A 170 6.64 -9.71 2.67
N GLU A 171 6.17 -8.96 1.67
CA GLU A 171 6.11 -9.38 0.27
C GLU A 171 7.42 -9.14 -0.50
N PHE A 172 8.18 -8.10 -0.15
CA PHE A 172 9.36 -7.64 -0.90
C PHE A 172 10.69 -8.34 -0.56
N ALA A 173 10.70 -9.37 0.30
CA ALA A 173 11.93 -10.02 0.78
C ALA A 173 12.68 -10.90 -0.26
N GLY A 174 12.34 -10.86 -1.55
CA GLY A 174 13.04 -11.65 -2.59
C GLY A 174 12.78 -11.22 -4.04
N ARG A 175 13.29 -10.06 -4.48
CA ARG A 175 13.05 -9.54 -5.85
C ARG A 175 14.28 -9.47 -6.77
N GLU A 176 14.05 -9.88 -8.02
CA GLU A 176 14.59 -9.29 -9.26
C GLU A 176 13.40 -8.83 -10.15
N SER A 177 13.62 -8.07 -11.23
CA SER A 177 12.65 -7.12 -11.85
C SER A 177 12.51 -7.29 -13.36
N ASP A 178 11.29 -7.27 -13.93
CA ASP A 178 11.00 -7.05 -15.37
C ASP A 178 9.57 -6.49 -15.65
N ASP A 179 9.28 -6.04 -16.89
CA ASP A 179 8.05 -5.35 -17.38
C ASP A 179 6.92 -6.32 -17.84
N VAL A 180 5.68 -6.09 -17.37
CA VAL A 180 4.51 -6.98 -17.56
C VAL A 180 4.10 -7.04 -19.01
N LYS A 181 4.13 -5.90 -19.69
CA LYS A 181 3.62 -5.79 -21.06
C LYS A 181 4.56 -6.48 -22.04
N ALA A 182 5.86 -6.41 -21.76
CA ALA A 182 6.88 -7.17 -22.48
C ALA A 182 6.69 -8.68 -22.26
N ALA A 183 6.45 -9.12 -21.02
CA ALA A 183 6.21 -10.53 -20.72
C ALA A 183 4.95 -11.10 -21.43
N ARG A 184 3.84 -10.35 -21.45
CA ARG A 184 2.61 -10.74 -22.15
C ARG A 184 2.81 -10.93 -23.67
N THR A 185 3.62 -10.06 -24.28
CA THR A 185 3.94 -10.17 -25.72
C THR A 185 4.71 -11.45 -26.05
N LEU A 186 5.42 -12.02 -25.08
CA LEU A 186 6.19 -13.25 -25.25
C LEU A 186 5.35 -14.52 -25.01
N ILE A 187 4.36 -14.49 -24.10
CA ILE A 187 3.56 -15.67 -23.75
C ILE A 187 2.38 -15.92 -24.72
N ASP A 188 1.73 -14.88 -25.23
CA ASP A 188 0.54 -15.01 -26.10
C ASP A 188 0.81 -15.85 -27.36
N PRO A 189 1.95 -15.67 -28.09
CA PRO A 189 2.27 -16.49 -29.26
C PRO A 189 2.53 -17.96 -28.89
N VAL A 190 3.10 -18.22 -27.71
CA VAL A 190 3.41 -19.57 -27.26
C VAL A 190 2.12 -20.33 -26.90
N TYR A 191 1.18 -19.69 -26.19
CA TYR A 191 -0.16 -20.24 -25.96
C TYR A 191 -0.87 -20.58 -27.28
N HIS A 192 -0.77 -19.72 -28.29
CA HIS A 192 -1.41 -19.96 -29.58
C HIS A 192 -0.78 -21.08 -30.44
N GLN A 193 0.43 -21.54 -30.08
CA GLN A 193 1.17 -22.61 -30.77
C GLN A 193 1.18 -23.94 -30.00
N SER A 194 0.64 -23.96 -28.76
CA SER A 194 0.59 -25.12 -27.84
C SER A 194 -0.70 -25.94 -27.94
#